data_AF-A0A4P9XS92-F1
#
_entry.id   AF-A0A4P9XS92-F1
#
_cell.length_a   1.000
_cell.length_b   1.000
_cell.length_c   1.000
_cell.angle_alpha   90.00
_cell.angle_beta   90.00
_cell.angle_gamma   90.00
#
_symmetry.space_group_name_H-M   'P 1'
#
loop_
_entity.id
_entity.type
_entity.pdbx_description
1 polymer ?
#
loop_
_entity_poly.entity_id
_entity_poly.type
_entity_poly.pdbx_seq_one_letter_code
_entity_poly.pdbx_strand_id
1 'polypeptide(L)'
;RLATLLPQIGGDSAFRRDIFEQLERWREYDFEPLISNDHRRIYELLSGNVHVSAGSGNTHSGTRRAPPLNVVEALDWKRAFGIHLAYGIYQDSPIAEAVARY
;
A
#
# COMPACT_ATOMS: atom_id res chain seq x y z
N ARG A 1 -16.55 3.50 -4.82
CA ARG A 1 -15.82 4.75 -4.49
C ARG A 1 -14.33 4.68 -4.83
N LEU A 2 -13.71 3.49 -4.94
CA LEU A 2 -12.32 3.33 -5.43
C LEU A 2 -11.98 4.11 -6.71
N ALA A 3 -12.92 4.21 -7.65
CA ALA A 3 -12.75 4.98 -8.88
C ALA A 3 -12.43 6.47 -8.65
N THR A 4 -12.78 7.06 -7.50
CA THR A 4 -12.44 8.45 -7.17
C THR A 4 -11.06 8.59 -6.53
N LEU A 5 -10.48 7.50 -6.03
CA LEU A 5 -9.14 7.46 -5.44
C LEU A 5 -8.07 7.16 -6.49
N LEU A 6 -8.42 6.43 -7.55
CA LEU A 6 -7.50 6.08 -8.63
C LEU A 6 -6.79 7.29 -9.28
N PRO A 7 -7.46 8.44 -9.52
CA PRO A 7 -6.79 9.63 -10.07
C PRO A 7 -5.80 10.29 -9.09
N GLN A 8 -5.88 9.98 -7.80
CA GLN A 8 -5.00 10.52 -6.75
C GLN A 8 -3.76 9.63 -6.53
N ILE A 9 -3.63 8.54 -7.29
CA ILE A 9 -2.44 7.69 -7.24
C ILE A 9 -1.23 8.53 -7.69
N GLY A 10 -0.17 8.53 -6.86
CA GLY A 10 0.99 9.42 -7.04
C GLY A 10 0.84 10.79 -6.37
N GLY A 11 -0.28 11.02 -5.65
CA GLY A 11 -0.63 12.25 -4.96
C GLY A 11 0.37 12.74 -3.92
N ASP A 12 0.11 13.94 -3.41
CA ASP A 12 0.99 14.66 -2.50
C ASP A 12 1.18 13.96 -1.13
N SER A 13 2.11 14.48 -0.34
CA SER A 13 2.45 13.89 0.96
C SER A 13 1.29 13.90 1.96
N ALA A 14 0.35 14.83 1.83
CA ALA A 14 -0.84 14.89 2.69
C ALA A 14 -1.80 13.75 2.35
N PHE A 15 -2.10 13.55 1.07
CA PHE A 15 -2.97 12.45 0.63
C PHE A 15 -2.40 11.08 1.00
N ARG A 16 -1.10 10.84 0.77
CA ARG A 16 -0.46 9.57 1.14
C ARG A 16 -0.55 9.30 2.65
N ARG A 17 -0.39 10.34 3.46
CA ARG A 17 -0.51 10.25 4.92
C ARG A 17 -1.93 9.91 5.35
N ASP A 18 -2.94 10.55 4.78
CA ASP A 18 -4.34 10.26 5.10
C ASP A 18 -4.71 8.79 4.78
N ILE A 19 -4.22 8.26 3.66
CA ILE A 19 -4.40 6.84 3.30
C ILE A 19 -3.64 5.92 4.25
N PHE A 20 -2.41 6.29 4.64
CA PHE A 20 -1.64 5.53 5.63
C PHE A 20 -2.38 5.47 6.98
N GLU A 21 -2.91 6.58 7.47
CA GLU A 21 -3.71 6.62 8.69
C GLU A 21 -4.97 5.75 8.59
N GLN A 22 -5.61 5.70 7.42
CA GLN A 22 -6.73 4.80 7.20
C GLN A 22 -6.34 3.32 7.29
N LEU A 23 -5.18 2.94 6.71
CA LEU A 23 -4.64 1.58 6.81
C LEU A 23 -4.32 1.20 8.25
N GLU A 24 -3.75 2.13 9.04
CA GLU A 24 -3.48 1.92 10.47
C GLU A 24 -4.77 1.69 11.26
N ARG A 25 -5.82 2.49 11.02
CA ARG A 25 -7.13 2.26 11.65
C ARG A 25 -7.73 0.90 11.29
N TRP A 26 -7.54 0.43 10.05
CA TRP A 26 -8.00 -0.90 9.67
C TRP A 26 -7.30 -2.02 10.43
N ARG A 27 -6.00 -1.83 10.75
CA ARG A 27 -5.22 -2.75 11.57
C ARG A 27 -5.62 -2.66 13.05
N GLU A 28 -5.84 -1.46 13.57
CA GLU A 28 -6.23 -1.21 14.96
C GLU A 28 -7.60 -1.83 15.30
N TYR A 29 -8.58 -1.70 14.40
CA TYR A 29 -9.94 -2.18 14.60
C TYR A 29 -10.21 -3.57 14.01
N ASP A 30 -9.18 -4.32 13.59
CA ASP A 30 -9.29 -5.65 12.97
C ASP A 30 -10.27 -5.72 11.77
N PHE A 31 -10.34 -4.66 10.96
CA PHE A 31 -11.21 -4.61 9.78
C PHE A 31 -10.63 -5.30 8.54
N GLU A 32 -9.30 -5.43 8.45
CA GLU A 32 -8.61 -6.01 7.29
C GLU A 32 -9.14 -7.37 6.79
N PRO A 33 -9.56 -8.33 7.64
CA PRO A 33 -10.08 -9.63 7.18
C PRO A 33 -11.43 -9.53 6.45
N LEU A 34 -12.13 -8.40 6.62
CA LEU A 34 -13.38 -8.10 5.90
C LEU A 34 -13.13 -7.41 4.56
N ILE A 35 -11.87 -7.02 4.29
CA ILE A 35 -11.47 -6.28 3.10
C ILE A 35 -10.75 -7.25 2.16
N SER A 36 -11.14 -7.25 0.88
CA SER A 36 -10.46 -8.09 -0.10
C SER A 36 -8.98 -7.70 -0.25
N ASN A 37 -8.13 -8.68 -0.56
CA ASN A 37 -6.69 -8.45 -0.76
C ASN A 37 -6.41 -7.41 -1.85
N ASP A 38 -7.20 -7.37 -2.92
CA ASP A 38 -7.02 -6.40 -4.00
C ASP A 38 -7.33 -4.97 -3.54
N HIS A 39 -8.33 -4.78 -2.70
CA HIS A 39 -8.60 -3.47 -2.10
C HIS A 39 -7.46 -3.05 -1.17
N ARG A 40 -6.95 -3.97 -0.34
CA ARG A 40 -5.79 -3.69 0.52
C ARG A 40 -4.56 -3.29 -0.31
N ARG A 41 -4.26 -4.01 -1.40
CA ARG A 41 -3.17 -3.67 -2.33
C ARG A 41 -3.32 -2.25 -2.90
N ILE A 42 -4.51 -1.87 -3.35
CA ILE A 42 -4.73 -0.53 -3.91
C ILE A 42 -4.50 0.56 -2.86
N TYR A 43 -4.97 0.36 -1.62
CA TYR A 43 -4.75 1.32 -0.53
C TYR A 43 -3.27 1.44 -0.15
N GLU A 44 -2.52 0.34 -0.16
CA GLU A 44 -1.07 0.37 0.07
C GLU A 44 -0.35 1.11 -1.07
N LEU A 45 -0.74 0.91 -2.33
CA LEU A 45 -0.21 1.70 -3.45
C LEU A 45 -0.52 3.20 -3.31
N LEU A 46 -1.72 3.54 -2.84
CA LEU A 46 -2.15 4.92 -2.62
C LEU A 46 -1.38 5.60 -1.47
N SER A 47 -0.94 4.86 -0.45
CA SER A 47 -0.05 5.39 0.61
C SER A 47 1.41 5.47 0.17
N GLY A 48 1.75 4.88 -0.98
CA GLY A 48 3.12 4.77 -1.49
C GLY A 48 3.87 3.53 -1.00
N ASN A 49 3.20 2.61 -0.31
CA ASN A 49 3.76 1.31 0.03
C ASN A 49 3.65 0.34 -1.15
N VAL A 50 4.78 0.00 -1.75
CA VAL A 50 4.86 -0.99 -2.85
C VAL A 50 5.45 -2.34 -2.42
N HIS A 51 5.72 -2.52 -1.12
CA HIS A 51 6.38 -3.71 -0.58
C HIS A 51 5.36 -4.65 0.08
N VAL A 52 5.52 -4.88 1.39
CA VAL A 52 4.66 -5.77 2.16
C VAL A 52 3.67 -4.94 2.97
N SER A 53 2.40 -5.29 2.87
CA SER A 53 1.38 -4.85 3.81
C SER A 53 1.45 -5.76 5.03
N ALA A 54 1.64 -5.17 6.21
CA ALA A 54 1.94 -5.92 7.44
C ALA A 54 0.78 -6.84 7.89
N GLY A 55 -0.46 -6.51 7.54
CA GLY A 55 -1.64 -7.16 8.09
C GLY A 55 -1.85 -6.89 9.58
N SER A 56 -2.88 -7.51 10.15
CA SER A 56 -3.23 -7.35 11.56
C SER A 56 -2.17 -8.09 12.39
N GLY A 57 -1.34 -7.33 13.13
CA GLY A 57 -0.24 -7.87 13.93
C GLY A 57 -0.68 -8.83 15.05
N ASN A 58 0.29 -9.44 15.72
CA ASN A 58 0.08 -10.48 16.75
C ASN A 58 -0.60 -10.01 18.05
N THR A 59 -1.12 -8.78 18.12
CA THR A 59 -1.53 -8.14 19.36
C THR A 59 -2.85 -8.66 19.93
N HIS A 60 -3.80 -9.15 19.13
CA HIS A 60 -5.12 -9.58 19.63
C HIS A 60 -5.49 -11.03 19.26
N SER A 61 -5.49 -11.90 20.27
CA SER A 61 -5.81 -13.33 20.22
C SER A 61 -7.32 -13.54 20.20
N GLY A 62 -7.97 -13.51 19.02
CA GLY A 62 -9.37 -13.96 18.93
C GLY A 62 -10.13 -13.60 17.65
N THR A 63 -9.70 -12.59 16.91
CA THR A 63 -10.35 -12.13 15.68
C THR A 63 -9.80 -12.86 14.44
N ARG A 64 -10.64 -13.02 13.40
CA ARG A 64 -10.19 -13.44 12.05
C ARG A 64 -9.08 -12.47 11.65
N ARG A 65 -7.94 -12.94 11.15
CA ARG A 65 -6.77 -12.10 10.84
C ARG A 65 -6.52 -12.03 9.36
N ALA A 66 -6.01 -10.90 8.89
CA ALA A 66 -5.57 -10.75 7.51
C ALA A 66 -4.06 -11.03 7.44
N PRO A 67 -3.60 -11.99 6.64
CA PRO A 67 -2.17 -12.26 6.52
C PRO A 67 -1.44 -11.07 5.90
N PRO A 68 -0.11 -10.97 6.10
CA PRO A 68 0.70 -10.04 5.34
C PRO A 68 0.55 -10.36 3.85
N LEU A 69 0.52 -9.33 3.02
CA LEU A 69 0.44 -9.48 1.57
C LEU A 69 1.57 -8.73 0.88
N ASN A 70 2.11 -9.31 -0.18
CA ASN A 70 3.01 -8.59 -1.08
C ASN A 70 2.15 -7.76 -2.05
N VAL A 71 2.40 -6.46 -2.09
CA VAL A 71 1.62 -5.51 -2.89
C VAL A 71 1.82 -5.75 -4.39
N VAL A 72 3.03 -6.13 -4.80
CA VAL A 72 3.42 -6.38 -6.20
C VAL A 72 3.50 -7.87 -6.53
N GLU A 73 2.78 -8.71 -5.78
CA GLU A 73 2.74 -10.16 -6.00
C GLU A 73 2.33 -10.50 -7.44
N ALA A 74 2.93 -11.57 -7.98
CA ALA A 74 2.69 -12.09 -9.33
C ALA A 74 3.08 -11.13 -10.49
N LEU A 75 3.73 -10.00 -10.20
CA LEU A 75 4.34 -9.14 -11.22
C LEU A 75 5.78 -9.60 -11.50
N ASP A 76 6.18 -9.57 -12.77
CA ASP A 76 7.61 -9.69 -13.12
C ASP A 76 8.36 -8.43 -12.66
N TRP A 77 9.68 -8.57 -12.54
CA TRP A 77 10.53 -7.52 -11.98
C TRP A 77 10.39 -6.17 -12.70
N LYS A 78 10.13 -6.14 -14.02
CA LYS A 78 9.95 -4.86 -14.74
C LYS A 78 8.65 -4.18 -14.37
N ARG A 79 7.57 -4.96 -14.23
CA ARG A 79 6.26 -4.44 -13.79
C ARG A 79 6.30 -4.00 -12.33
N ALA A 80 6.92 -4.80 -11.46
CA ALA A 80 7.13 -4.44 -10.06
C ALA A 80 7.99 -3.16 -9.91
N PHE A 81 9.07 -3.04 -10.69
CA PHE A 81 9.87 -1.82 -10.74
C PHE A 81 9.08 -0.62 -11.25
N GLY A 82 8.25 -0.79 -12.28
CA GLY A 82 7.36 0.26 -12.77
C GLY A 82 6.41 0.79 -11.69
N ILE A 83 5.88 -0.10 -10.86
CA ILE A 83 5.06 0.27 -9.69
C ILE A 83 5.89 1.03 -8.65
N HIS A 84 7.11 0.58 -8.35
CA HIS A 84 8.02 1.26 -7.43
C HIS A 84 8.39 2.67 -7.92
N LEU A 85 8.69 2.82 -9.21
CA LEU A 85 9.00 4.10 -9.84
C LEU A 85 7.80 5.05 -9.83
N ALA A 86 6.61 4.54 -10.14
CA ALA A 86 5.42 5.38 -10.25
C ALA A 86 4.86 5.81 -8.89
N TYR A 87 4.92 4.94 -7.87
CA TYR A 87 4.18 5.13 -6.62
C TYR A 87 5.04 5.05 -5.35
N GLY A 88 6.22 4.42 -5.40
CA GLY A 88 7.13 4.28 -4.26
C GLY A 88 7.96 5.53 -3.94
N ILE A 89 8.07 6.46 -4.87
CA ILE A 89 8.77 7.74 -4.68
C ILE A 89 7.83 8.94 -4.91
N TYR A 90 8.26 10.14 -4.53
CA TYR A 90 7.55 11.38 -4.84
C TYR A 90 7.85 11.87 -6.26
N GLN A 91 6.98 12.69 -6.84
CA GLN A 91 7.17 13.22 -8.21
C GLN A 91 8.46 14.04 -8.35
N ASP A 92 8.84 14.74 -7.28
CA ASP A 92 10.05 15.58 -7.26
C ASP A 92 11.31 14.79 -6.84
N SER A 93 11.18 13.50 -6.50
CA SER A 93 12.32 12.65 -6.16
C SER A 93 13.13 12.30 -7.41
N PRO A 94 14.48 12.27 -7.32
CA PRO A 94 15.30 11.83 -8.43
C PRO A 94 15.06 10.34 -8.73
N ILE A 95 15.01 9.97 -10.00
CA ILE A 95 14.82 8.57 -10.43
C ILE A 95 15.85 7.60 -9.83
N ALA A 96 17.06 8.09 -9.55
CA ALA A 96 18.11 7.32 -8.90
C ALA A 96 17.69 6.79 -7.53
N GLU A 97 16.82 7.50 -6.82
CA GLU A 97 16.25 7.07 -5.53
C GLU A 97 15.38 5.83 -5.69
N ALA A 98 14.52 5.78 -6.72
CA ALA A 98 13.71 4.60 -7.02
C ALA A 98 14.55 3.39 -7.41
N VAL A 99 15.68 3.60 -8.11
CA VAL A 99 16.60 2.51 -8.45
C VAL A 99 17.34 2.00 -7.22
N ALA A 100 17.74 2.89 -6.30
CA ALA A 100 18.48 2.51 -5.10
C ALA A 100 17.61 1.79 -4.04
N ARG A 101 16.29 2.02 -4.05
CA ARG A 101 15.34 1.45 -3.08
C ARG A 101 14.64 0.17 -3.55
N TYR A 102 14.77 -0.18 -4.82
CA TYR A 102 14.21 -1.41 -5.41
C TYR A 102 15.11 -2.63 -5.14
#